data_AF-A0A934AM80-F1
#
_entry.id   AF-A0A934AM80-F1
#
_cell.length_a   1.000
_cell.length_b   1.000
_cell.length_c   1.000
_cell.angle_alpha   90.00
_cell.angle_beta   90.00
_cell.angle_gamma   90.00
#
_symmetry.space_group_name_H-M   'P 1'
#
loop_
_entity.id
_entity.type
_entity.pdbx_description
1 polymer ?
#
loop_
_entity_poly.entity_id
_entity_poly.type
_entity_poly.pdbx_seq_one_letter_code
_entity_poly.pdbx_strand_id
1 'polypeptide(L)'
;MEKVILSIVLVLAIIYIVPVLVYGIGSVVAGLKTPAGVSPAQFLLSVLVSKTGTAAAFVLIFYLARSSLSGQWLLYASIWWLMFVIGEIGQVIGLDYSWKEAVAGVISETVYLPLSACLIDWLIGLK
;
A
#
# COMPACT_ATOMS: atom_id res chain seq x y z
N MET A 1 3.98 14.80 17.55
CA MET A 1 4.33 14.89 16.12
C MET A 1 5.41 13.91 15.69
N GLU A 2 6.47 13.70 16.47
CA GLU A 2 7.54 12.74 16.13
C GLU A 2 7.03 11.34 15.73
N LYS A 3 6.14 10.75 16.55
CA LYS A 3 5.54 9.43 16.24
C LYS A 3 4.70 9.40 14.97
N VAL A 4 4.10 10.53 14.58
CA VAL A 4 3.32 10.64 13.33
C VAL A 4 4.27 10.62 12.13
N ILE A 5 5.35 11.40 12.18
CA ILE A 5 6.38 11.40 11.11
C ILE A 5 7.00 10.01 10.99
N LEU A 6 7.39 9.40 12.10
CA LEU A 6 7.92 8.04 12.12
C LEU A 6 6.91 7.04 11.50
N SER A 7 5.63 7.15 11.87
CA SER A 7 4.57 6.31 11.30
C SER A 7 4.48 6.48 9.78
N ILE A 8 4.56 7.71 9.26
CA ILE A 8 4.54 7.96 7.80
C ILE A 8 5.72 7.27 7.12
N VAL A 9 6.93 7.42 7.66
CA VAL A 9 8.15 6.82 7.10
C VAL A 9 8.06 5.29 7.10
N LEU A 10 7.60 4.70 8.21
CA LEU A 10 7.49 3.25 8.31
C LEU A 10 6.38 2.68 7.44
N VAL A 11 5.22 3.34 7.36
CA VAL A 11 4.14 2.96 6.44
C VAL A 11 4.63 3.07 5.00
N LEU A 12 5.32 4.14 4.63
CA LEU A 12 5.93 4.28 3.30
C LEU A 12 6.87 3.12 2.99
N ALA A 13 7.74 2.75 3.94
CA ALA A 13 8.64 1.61 3.77
C ALA A 13 7.85 0.30 3.55
N ILE A 14 6.81 0.04 4.34
CA ILE A 14 5.98 -1.16 4.22
C ILE A 14 5.27 -1.22 2.86
N ILE A 15 4.55 -0.16 2.48
CA ILE A 15 3.75 -0.13 1.24
C ILE A 15 4.62 -0.04 -0.04
N TYR A 16 5.92 0.25 0.10
CA TYR A 16 6.86 0.25 -1.01
C TYR A 16 7.61 -1.09 -1.13
N ILE A 17 8.11 -1.63 -0.01
CA ILE A 17 8.91 -2.87 0.00
C ILE A 17 8.04 -4.09 -0.32
N VAL A 18 6.83 -4.18 0.25
CA VAL A 18 5.98 -5.37 0.06
C VAL A 18 5.63 -5.59 -1.43
N PRO A 19 5.16 -4.58 -2.20
CA PRO A 19 4.94 -4.76 -3.63
C PRO A 19 6.21 -5.14 -4.38
N VAL A 20 7.37 -4.56 -4.05
CA VAL A 20 8.65 -4.91 -4.69
C VAL A 20 8.96 -6.40 -4.49
N LEU A 21 8.72 -6.94 -3.30
CA LEU A 21 8.92 -8.36 -3.03
C LEU A 21 7.91 -9.24 -3.78
N VAL A 22 6.63 -8.87 -3.76
CA VAL A 22 5.57 -9.64 -4.43
C VAL A 22 5.75 -9.64 -5.95
N TYR A 23 5.99 -8.47 -6.56
CA TYR A 23 6.29 -8.36 -7.99
C TYR A 23 7.63 -8.98 -8.35
N GLY A 24 8.65 -8.86 -7.49
CA GLY A 24 9.94 -9.52 -7.68
C GLY A 24 9.79 -11.04 -7.77
N ILE A 25 9.07 -11.65 -6.83
CA ILE A 25 8.74 -13.08 -6.87
C ILE A 25 7.89 -13.40 -8.10
N GLY A 26 6.84 -12.61 -8.35
CA GLY A 26 5.93 -12.77 -9.50
C GLY A 26 6.62 -12.68 -10.86
N SER A 27 7.69 -11.88 -10.98
CA SER A 27 8.50 -11.79 -12.21
C SER A 27 9.21 -13.12 -12.51
N VAL A 28 9.67 -13.82 -11.47
CA VAL A 28 10.35 -15.11 -11.58
C VAL A 28 9.36 -16.25 -11.80
N VAL A 29 8.24 -16.27 -11.05
CA VAL A 29 7.33 -17.44 -11.04
C VAL A 29 6.17 -17.34 -12.04
N ALA A 30 5.70 -16.12 -12.35
CA ALA A 30 4.50 -15.89 -13.16
C ALA A 30 4.78 -15.11 -14.46
N GLY A 31 6.05 -14.71 -14.67
CA GLY A 31 6.50 -13.96 -15.84
C GLY A 31 5.98 -12.54 -15.90
N LEU A 32 5.74 -11.90 -14.75
CA LEU A 32 5.37 -10.49 -14.69
C LEU A 32 6.46 -9.63 -15.32
N LYS A 33 6.05 -8.66 -16.14
CA LYS A 33 6.96 -7.73 -16.83
C LYS A 33 6.76 -6.33 -16.27
N THR A 34 7.80 -5.51 -16.37
CA THR A 34 7.63 -4.07 -16.16
C THR A 34 6.82 -3.47 -17.31
N PRO A 35 6.08 -2.37 -17.08
CA PRO A 35 5.40 -1.64 -18.14
C PRO A 35 6.33 -1.28 -19.29
N ALA A 36 5.83 -1.34 -20.54
CA ALA A 36 6.62 -1.07 -21.72
C ALA A 36 7.06 0.40 -21.80
N GLY A 37 8.32 0.65 -22.16
CA GLY A 37 8.82 2.00 -22.46
C GLY A 37 9.35 2.81 -21.27
N VAL A 38 9.39 2.25 -20.05
CA VAL A 38 9.93 2.92 -18.86
C VAL A 38 11.04 2.07 -18.23
N SER A 39 12.16 2.69 -17.85
CA SER A 39 13.21 1.95 -17.14
C SER A 39 12.72 1.51 -15.75
N PRO A 40 13.17 0.35 -15.22
CA PRO A 40 12.76 -0.11 -13.90
C PRO A 40 12.97 0.94 -12.79
N ALA A 41 14.07 1.70 -12.85
CA ALA A 41 14.37 2.74 -11.88
C ALA A 41 13.36 3.90 -11.94
N GLN A 42 12.96 4.34 -13.14
CA GLN A 42 11.94 5.38 -13.31
C GLN A 42 10.57 4.92 -12.81
N PHE A 43 10.19 3.68 -13.11
CA PHE A 43 8.95 3.10 -12.61
C PHE A 43 8.93 3.06 -11.08
N LEU A 44 9.99 2.54 -10.46
CA LEU A 44 10.15 2.49 -9.00
C LEU A 44 10.09 3.90 -8.37
N LEU A 45 10.73 4.89 -8.99
CA LEU A 45 10.67 6.27 -8.51
C LEU A 45 9.24 6.85 -8.59
N SER A 46 8.52 6.61 -9.68
CA SER A 46 7.12 7.06 -9.79
C SER A 46 6.21 6.41 -8.73
N VAL A 47 6.45 5.13 -8.43
CA VAL A 47 5.74 4.41 -7.38
C VAL A 47 6.08 5.00 -6.01
N LEU A 48 7.35 5.33 -5.75
CA LEU A 48 7.77 5.94 -4.48
C LEU A 48 7.06 7.28 -4.24
N VAL A 49 7.01 8.15 -5.26
CA VAL A 49 6.33 9.45 -5.16
C VAL A 49 4.83 9.25 -4.88
N SER A 50 4.16 8.37 -5.64
CA SER A 50 2.75 8.06 -5.43
C SER A 50 2.48 7.53 -4.01
N LYS A 51 3.27 6.54 -3.56
CA LYS A 51 3.13 5.92 -2.24
C LYS A 51 3.45 6.88 -1.10
N THR A 52 4.27 7.90 -1.31
CA THR A 52 4.51 8.95 -0.30
C THR A 52 3.21 9.67 0.06
N GLY A 53 2.40 10.03 -0.94
CA GLY A 53 1.07 10.63 -0.72
C GLY A 53 0.13 9.67 0.01
N THR A 54 0.10 8.40 -0.41
CA THR A 54 -0.70 7.35 0.26
C THR A 54 -0.31 7.17 1.73
N ALA A 55 0.99 7.06 2.04
CA ALA A 55 1.45 6.89 3.41
C ALA A 55 1.05 8.09 4.28
N ALA A 56 1.25 9.32 3.79
CA ALA A 56 0.83 10.51 4.51
C ALA A 56 -0.68 10.52 4.78
N ALA A 57 -1.51 10.26 3.75
CA ALA A 57 -2.95 10.21 3.90
C ALA A 57 -3.40 9.11 4.89
N PHE A 58 -2.84 7.91 4.74
CA PHE A 58 -3.14 6.75 5.58
C PHE A 58 -2.87 7.02 7.06
N VAL A 59 -1.72 7.62 7.39
CA VAL A 59 -1.36 7.93 8.77
C VAL A 59 -2.17 9.12 9.31
N LEU A 60 -2.32 10.19 8.53
CA LEU A 60 -3.00 11.40 9.00
C LEU A 60 -4.50 11.17 9.20
N ILE A 61 -5.16 10.43 8.32
CA ILE A 61 -6.58 10.08 8.50
C ILE A 61 -6.77 9.27 9.78
N PHE A 62 -5.94 8.23 10.00
CA PHE A 62 -5.99 7.48 11.24
C PHE A 62 -5.73 8.36 12.46
N TYR A 63 -4.69 9.21 12.41
CA TYR A 63 -4.34 10.13 13.49
C TYR A 63 -5.50 11.06 13.84
N LEU A 64 -6.20 11.63 12.84
CA LEU A 64 -7.34 12.51 13.06
C LEU A 64 -8.58 11.75 13.59
N ALA A 65 -8.79 10.52 13.14
CA ALA A 65 -9.91 9.68 13.52
C ALA A 65 -9.61 8.71 14.68
N ARG A 66 -8.46 8.85 15.36
CA ARG A 66 -7.97 7.90 16.37
C ARG A 66 -8.92 7.73 17.57
N SER A 67 -9.74 8.74 17.88
CA SER A 67 -10.79 8.62 18.91
C SER A 67 -11.82 7.54 18.59
N SER A 68 -12.03 7.26 17.31
CA SER A 68 -13.02 6.29 16.84
C SER A 68 -12.39 5.01 16.31
N LEU A 69 -11.15 5.08 15.82
CA LEU A 69 -10.48 3.97 15.13
C LEU A 69 -9.40 3.28 15.94
N SER A 70 -8.96 3.83 17.07
CA SER A 70 -7.94 3.15 17.87
C SER A 70 -8.47 1.83 18.43
N GLY A 71 -7.65 0.79 18.38
CA GLY A 71 -8.06 -0.60 18.65
C GLY A 71 -8.89 -1.24 17.53
N GLN A 72 -9.32 -0.49 16.52
CA GLN A 72 -10.07 -0.97 15.35
C GLN A 72 -9.23 -0.93 14.06
N TRP A 73 -7.91 -1.15 14.19
CA TRP A 73 -6.97 -1.09 13.08
C TRP A 73 -7.32 -2.02 11.92
N LEU A 74 -7.92 -3.19 12.20
CA LEU A 74 -8.31 -4.14 11.16
C LEU A 74 -9.48 -3.60 10.31
N LEU A 75 -10.44 -2.91 10.94
CA LEU A 75 -11.51 -2.22 10.22
C LEU A 75 -10.93 -1.13 9.32
N TYR A 76 -10.00 -0.33 9.86
CA TYR A 76 -9.32 0.70 9.09
C TYR A 76 -8.55 0.13 7.89
N ALA A 77 -7.79 -0.95 8.09
CA ALA A 77 -7.12 -1.68 7.02
C ALA A 77 -8.10 -2.19 5.96
N SER A 78 -9.24 -2.74 6.38
CA SER A 78 -10.24 -3.33 5.49
C SER A 78 -10.89 -2.28 4.58
N ILE A 79 -11.15 -1.07 5.09
CA ILE A 79 -11.68 0.05 4.30
C ILE A 79 -10.71 0.43 3.18
N TRP A 80 -9.44 0.63 3.54
CA TRP A 80 -8.40 0.94 2.55
C TRP A 80 -8.19 -0.19 1.55
N TRP A 81 -8.25 -1.43 2.02
CA TRP A 81 -8.09 -2.62 1.18
C TRP A 81 -9.20 -2.69 0.14
N LEU A 82 -10.46 -2.50 0.54
CA LEU A 82 -11.59 -2.46 -0.38
C LEU A 82 -11.42 -1.38 -1.46
N MET A 83 -11.02 -0.17 -1.06
CA MET A 83 -10.79 0.92 -2.00
C MET A 83 -9.69 0.58 -3.02
N PHE A 84 -8.63 -0.08 -2.57
CA PHE A 84 -7.47 -0.38 -3.41
C PHE A 84 -7.70 -1.59 -4.33
N VAL A 85 -8.35 -2.63 -3.84
CA VAL A 85 -8.77 -3.78 -4.66
C VAL A 85 -9.69 -3.35 -5.80
N ILE A 86 -10.62 -2.42 -5.52
CA ILE A 86 -11.46 -1.83 -6.58
C ILE A 86 -10.59 -1.08 -7.60
N GLY A 87 -9.56 -0.38 -7.14
CA GLY A 87 -8.58 0.29 -8.00
C GLY A 87 -7.84 -0.69 -8.92
N GLU A 88 -7.33 -1.80 -8.38
CA GLU A 88 -6.64 -2.85 -9.14
C GLU A 88 -7.57 -3.49 -10.20
N ILE A 89 -8.82 -3.78 -9.84
CA ILE A 89 -9.82 -4.29 -10.79
C ILE A 89 -10.10 -3.24 -11.88
N GLY A 90 -10.19 -1.97 -11.50
CA GLY A 90 -10.39 -0.86 -12.43
C GLY A 90 -9.28 -0.75 -13.48
N GLN A 91 -8.01 -0.93 -13.08
CA GLN A 91 -6.86 -0.93 -14.01
C GLN A 91 -6.94 -2.07 -15.03
N VAL A 92 -7.47 -3.24 -14.64
CA VAL A 92 -7.67 -4.36 -15.58
C VAL A 92 -8.79 -4.05 -16.57
N ILE A 93 -9.91 -3.51 -16.10
CA ILE A 93 -11.04 -3.13 -16.97
C ILE A 93 -10.63 -2.02 -17.94
N GLY A 94 -9.77 -1.10 -17.49
CA GLY A 94 -9.18 -0.03 -18.31
C GLY A 94 -8.16 -0.50 -19.35
N LEU A 95 -7.79 -1.79 -19.35
CA LEU A 95 -6.74 -2.39 -20.18
C LEU A 95 -5.32 -1.85 -19.92
N ASP A 96 -5.12 -1.19 -18.78
CA ASP A 96 -3.80 -0.71 -18.35
C ASP A 96 -2.94 -1.88 -17.84
N TYR A 97 -3.58 -2.85 -17.15
CA TYR A 97 -2.94 -4.03 -16.56
C TYR A 97 -3.54 -5.36 -17.03
N SER A 98 -2.74 -6.41 -16.96
CA SER A 98 -3.19 -7.79 -17.01
C SER A 98 -3.79 -8.24 -15.67
N TRP A 99 -4.67 -9.26 -15.72
CA TRP A 99 -5.19 -9.90 -14.50
C TRP A 99 -4.11 -10.40 -13.54
N LYS A 100 -2.94 -10.80 -14.05
CA LYS A 100 -1.83 -11.27 -13.21
C LYS A 100 -1.24 -10.14 -12.37
N GLU A 101 -1.12 -8.95 -12.95
CA GLU A 101 -0.59 -7.76 -12.27
C GLU A 101 -1.56 -7.29 -11.20
N ALA A 102 -2.86 -7.26 -11.51
CA ALA A 102 -3.89 -6.91 -10.54
C ALA A 102 -3.94 -7.90 -9.37
N VAL A 103 -3.83 -9.21 -9.62
CA VAL A 103 -3.75 -10.21 -8.54
C VAL A 103 -2.50 -9.98 -7.68
N ALA A 104 -1.35 -9.66 -8.27
CA ALA A 104 -0.14 -9.32 -7.52
C ALA A 104 -0.33 -8.03 -6.68
N GLY A 105 -1.06 -7.04 -7.21
CA GLY A 105 -1.48 -5.83 -6.48
C GLY A 105 -2.33 -6.17 -5.27
N VAL A 106 -3.43 -6.91 -5.46
CA VAL A 106 -4.34 -7.35 -4.40
C VAL A 106 -3.61 -8.16 -3.32
N ILE A 107 -2.71 -9.07 -3.71
CA ILE A 107 -1.89 -9.83 -2.74
C ILE A 107 -1.02 -8.88 -1.92
N SER A 108 -0.36 -7.92 -2.57
CA SER A 108 0.48 -6.93 -1.90
C SER A 108 -0.32 -6.13 -0.88
N GLU A 109 -1.49 -5.64 -1.27
CA GLU A 109 -2.41 -4.86 -0.43
C GLU A 109 -2.91 -5.62 0.78
N THR A 110 -3.24 -6.90 0.56
CA THR A 110 -3.68 -7.82 1.63
C THR A 110 -2.61 -7.98 2.71
N VAL A 111 -1.33 -7.84 2.35
CA VAL A 111 -0.22 -7.91 3.29
C VAL A 111 0.09 -6.55 3.90
N TYR A 112 0.31 -5.51 3.07
CA TYR A 112 0.86 -4.25 3.57
C TYR A 112 -0.15 -3.40 4.33
N LEU A 113 -1.46 -3.48 4.04
CA LEU A 113 -2.46 -2.64 4.70
C LEU A 113 -2.72 -3.06 6.15
N PRO A 114 -2.93 -4.35 6.47
CA PRO A 114 -3.05 -4.79 7.86
C PRO A 114 -1.79 -4.50 8.67
N LEU A 115 -0.60 -4.75 8.10
CA LEU A 115 0.67 -4.46 8.76
C LEU A 115 0.82 -2.96 9.05
N SER A 116 0.50 -2.10 8.08
CA SER A 116 0.55 -0.65 8.24
C SER A 116 -0.45 -0.16 9.29
N ALA A 117 -1.68 -0.66 9.27
CA ALA A 117 -2.71 -0.27 10.23
C ALA A 117 -2.37 -0.68 11.66
N CYS A 118 -1.90 -1.93 11.85
CA CYS A 118 -1.47 -2.44 13.15
C CYS A 118 -0.31 -1.59 13.71
N LEU A 119 0.67 -1.27 12.86
CA LEU A 119 1.81 -0.43 13.24
C LEU A 119 1.37 0.95 13.74
N ILE A 120 0.47 1.61 13.01
CA ILE A 120 0.07 2.97 13.40
C ILE A 120 -0.86 2.98 14.62
N ASP A 121 -1.73 2.00 14.79
CA ASP A 121 -2.53 1.88 16.02
C ASP A 121 -1.61 1.67 17.23
N TRP A 122 -0.56 0.87 17.09
CA TRP A 122 0.44 0.69 18.14
C TRP A 122 1.22 1.98 18.47
N LEU A 123 1.62 2.75 17.45
CA LEU A 123 2.46 3.94 17.64
C LEU A 123 1.69 5.19 18.08
N ILE A 124 0.52 5.42 17.48
CA ILE A 124 -0.23 6.68 17.58
C ILE A 124 -1.71 6.49 17.96
N GLY A 125 -2.14 5.26 18.26
CA GLY A 125 -3.45 4.99 18.85
C GLY A 125 -3.62 5.58 20.25
N LEU A 126 -4.88 5.70 20.68
CA LEU A 126 -5.23 6.08 22.05
C LEU A 126 -5.19 4.81 22.90
N LYS A 127 -4.31 4.80 23.90
CA LYS A 127 -4.20 3.72 24.87
C LYS A 127 -5.24 3.86 25.97
#